data_AF-A0A2P8DB10-F1
#
_entry.id   AF-A0A2P8DB10-F1
#
_cell.length_a   1.000
_cell.length_b   1.000
_cell.length_c   1.000
_cell.angle_alpha   90.00
_cell.angle_beta   90.00
_cell.angle_gamma   90.00
#
_symmetry.space_group_name_H-M   'P 1'
#
loop_
_entity.id
_entity.type
_entity.pdbx_description
1 polymer ?
#
loop_
_entity_poly.entity_id
_entity_poly.type
_entity_poly.pdbx_seq_one_letter_code
_entity_poly.pdbx_strand_id
1 'polypeptide(L)'
;MAYAGSLFYPRWEKGGGEAQLSWDASGYYWYLPSVFIYHDLKAQTFKDSILQKYHPVPPEDFQQGFKLPSGDYVMKYTAGMAIMELPFFAIAHVSAQPLGYDADGFSRPYQFMIYAGAMLFVFIGLWYLRRLLLLYYSDLVTAIVLLLLVLGTSYLNYASIDVGMTHCWLFSLYVFILWNTHFYYQSFQRKYALRLGALIGLITLVRPTEAIAVLIPLLWGLEAVSRTALKERIRLFKTHIRTLLAASFIGLCIVSLQFIYWKYASGHWFVYSYGDQGFSWLSPHFRQYTLNFQCGWLVYTPVMFFALIGIIPFVKRGRNKLAILALIAINYYIVCAWNAWDYGGRAMIQSYPVLMFPLASFMQSVLSRKLLTWIVAPVALLFIYFNLWWTYQAHKGSLAGNIPGTSAYFWATVLRYDLPPEIQKLKDNKDLFQGTVTNAVVLYQNALTDTTTVTKEVQQSFVFPAPAQKFKWIRAEAAFFTPAKESNLWFMTHFRIRLKKAGQQLEERSIRVQRFLEQGVWQTINVDIQVDNQDFDQVEILFSNENNGPTTCVINNLKVIGFNE
;
A
#
# COMPACT_ATOMS: atom_id res chain seq x y z
N MET A 1 -9.06 -17.61 1.33
CA MET A 1 -7.79 -17.31 0.63
C MET A 1 -7.82 -17.84 -0.81
N ALA A 2 -7.76 -19.16 -1.04
CA ALA A 2 -7.83 -19.71 -2.41
C ALA A 2 -9.05 -19.19 -3.21
N TYR A 3 -10.25 -19.24 -2.62
CA TYR A 3 -11.45 -18.63 -3.23
C TYR A 3 -11.25 -17.16 -3.63
N ALA A 4 -10.60 -16.36 -2.77
CA ALA A 4 -10.41 -14.94 -3.01
C ALA A 4 -9.52 -14.68 -4.24
N GLY A 5 -8.41 -15.41 -4.37
CA GLY A 5 -7.46 -15.24 -5.46
C GLY A 5 -7.76 -16.03 -6.74
N SER A 6 -8.52 -17.12 -6.66
CA SER A 6 -8.82 -17.98 -7.82
C SER A 6 -10.20 -17.72 -8.43
N LEU A 7 -11.18 -17.25 -7.65
CA LEU A 7 -12.58 -17.14 -8.11
C LEU A 7 -13.17 -15.74 -7.88
N PHE A 8 -12.90 -15.14 -6.72
CA PHE A 8 -13.44 -13.82 -6.40
C PHE A 8 -12.82 -12.73 -7.28
N TYR A 9 -11.49 -12.65 -7.34
CA TYR A 9 -10.78 -11.67 -8.17
C TYR A 9 -9.46 -12.25 -8.70
N PRO A 10 -9.50 -13.11 -9.74
CA PRO A 10 -8.31 -13.76 -10.28
C PRO A 10 -7.47 -12.79 -11.12
N ARG A 11 -6.51 -12.10 -10.48
CA ARG A 11 -5.58 -11.19 -11.17
C ARG A 11 -4.74 -11.86 -12.25
N TRP A 12 -4.47 -13.16 -12.12
CA TRP A 12 -3.73 -13.93 -13.12
C TRP A 12 -4.50 -14.15 -14.44
N GLU A 13 -5.81 -13.85 -14.48
CA GLU A 13 -6.62 -13.82 -15.70
C GLU A 13 -6.81 -12.42 -16.27
N LYS A 14 -6.44 -11.38 -15.51
CA LYS A 14 -6.62 -9.98 -15.88
C LYS A 14 -5.40 -9.47 -16.67
N GLY A 15 -5.60 -8.41 -17.44
CA GLY A 15 -4.56 -7.71 -18.19
C GLY A 15 -4.25 -6.33 -17.63
N GLY A 16 -3.22 -5.68 -18.16
CA GLY A 16 -2.86 -4.31 -17.80
C GLY A 16 -2.41 -4.16 -16.34
N GLY A 17 -2.72 -3.01 -15.74
CA GLY A 17 -2.44 -2.71 -14.33
C GLY A 17 -3.18 -3.61 -13.32
N GLU A 18 -4.12 -4.44 -13.79
CA GLU A 18 -4.85 -5.41 -12.95
C GLU A 18 -4.26 -6.82 -13.04
N ALA A 19 -3.29 -7.07 -13.92
CA ALA A 19 -2.60 -8.36 -14.04
C ALA A 19 -1.79 -8.69 -12.79
N GLN A 20 -1.52 -9.97 -12.57
CA GLN A 20 -0.72 -10.47 -11.44
C GLN A 20 0.72 -9.91 -11.47
N LEU A 21 1.33 -9.86 -12.65
CA LEU A 21 2.64 -9.25 -12.92
C LEU A 21 2.44 -7.83 -13.48
N SER A 22 1.99 -6.92 -12.63
CA SER A 22 1.85 -5.48 -12.94
C SER A 22 2.42 -4.62 -11.82
N TRP A 23 2.62 -3.33 -12.08
CA TRP A 23 3.19 -2.37 -11.10
C TRP A 23 4.48 -2.91 -10.47
N ASP A 24 4.64 -2.73 -9.16
CA ASP A 24 5.82 -3.18 -8.40
C ASP A 24 6.10 -4.69 -8.61
N ALA A 25 5.07 -5.54 -8.68
CA ALA A 25 5.24 -6.99 -8.86
C ALA A 25 5.99 -7.30 -10.17
N SER A 26 5.65 -6.63 -11.26
CA SER A 26 6.38 -6.82 -12.53
C SER A 26 7.83 -6.36 -12.45
N GLY A 27 8.15 -5.33 -11.65
CA GLY A 27 9.52 -4.85 -11.47
C GLY A 27 10.41 -5.80 -10.67
N TYR A 28 9.86 -6.39 -9.61
CA TYR A 28 10.53 -7.45 -8.86
C TYR A 28 10.81 -8.69 -9.72
N TYR A 29 9.85 -9.03 -10.59
CA TYR A 29 9.90 -10.18 -11.49
C TYR A 29 10.82 -9.96 -12.71
N TRP A 30 11.00 -8.71 -13.16
CA TRP A 30 11.62 -8.36 -14.45
C TRP A 30 13.01 -8.96 -14.72
N TYR A 31 13.76 -9.25 -13.66
CA TYR A 31 15.04 -9.95 -13.74
C TYR A 31 14.95 -11.31 -14.44
N LEU A 32 13.85 -12.05 -14.24
CA LEU A 32 13.67 -13.40 -14.76
C LEU A 32 13.63 -13.44 -16.30
N PRO A 33 12.70 -12.77 -16.99
CA PRO A 33 12.70 -12.74 -18.45
C PRO A 33 13.98 -12.10 -19.00
N SER A 34 14.50 -11.05 -18.34
CA SER A 34 15.74 -10.39 -18.75
C SER A 34 16.93 -11.35 -18.82
N VAL A 35 17.07 -12.25 -17.85
CA VAL A 35 18.19 -13.20 -17.77
C VAL A 35 17.95 -14.43 -18.61
N PHE A 36 16.76 -15.04 -18.53
CA PHE A 36 16.53 -16.40 -19.02
C PHE A 36 15.89 -16.47 -20.41
N ILE A 37 15.22 -15.40 -20.86
CA ILE A 37 14.52 -15.38 -22.17
C ILE A 37 15.25 -14.46 -23.13
N TYR A 38 15.43 -13.20 -22.73
CA TYR A 38 15.96 -12.16 -23.61
C TYR A 38 17.48 -12.04 -23.57
N HIS A 39 18.12 -12.60 -22.53
CA HIS A 39 19.56 -12.48 -22.27
C HIS A 39 20.06 -11.01 -22.33
N ASP A 40 19.19 -10.09 -21.92
CA ASP A 40 19.39 -8.64 -22.01
C ASP A 40 19.02 -7.98 -20.68
N LEU A 41 19.88 -8.22 -19.69
CA LEU A 41 19.71 -7.64 -18.36
C LEU A 41 20.07 -6.15 -18.30
N LYS A 42 20.86 -5.66 -19.28
CA LYS A 42 21.50 -4.34 -19.22
C LYS A 42 20.89 -3.33 -20.19
N ALA A 43 20.68 -3.68 -21.46
CA ALA A 43 20.15 -2.75 -22.46
C ALA A 43 18.61 -2.69 -22.44
N GLN A 44 17.96 -3.78 -22.01
CA GLN A 44 16.50 -3.87 -21.84
C GLN A 44 15.72 -3.53 -23.13
N THR A 45 16.25 -3.93 -24.27
CA THR A 45 15.71 -3.65 -25.62
C THR A 45 14.34 -4.28 -25.85
N PHE A 46 14.03 -5.38 -25.17
CA PHE A 46 12.75 -6.08 -25.28
C PHE A 46 11.60 -5.33 -24.59
N LYS A 47 11.89 -4.39 -23.69
CA LYS A 47 10.89 -3.82 -22.77
C LYS A 47 9.67 -3.23 -23.48
N ASP A 48 9.88 -2.51 -24.60
CA ASP A 48 8.82 -1.81 -25.30
C ASP A 48 7.79 -2.80 -25.88
N SER A 49 8.26 -3.96 -26.36
CA SER A 49 7.38 -5.03 -26.85
C SER A 49 6.49 -5.62 -25.75
N ILE A 50 7.06 -5.85 -24.56
CA ILE A 50 6.31 -6.37 -23.40
C ILE A 50 5.34 -5.33 -22.87
N LEU A 51 5.77 -4.08 -22.77
CA LEU A 51 4.94 -2.96 -22.32
C LEU A 51 3.74 -2.76 -23.24
N GLN A 52 3.94 -2.74 -24.57
CA GLN A 52 2.86 -2.60 -25.55
C GLN A 52 1.93 -3.80 -25.61
N LYS A 53 2.43 -5.01 -25.34
CA LYS A 53 1.61 -6.23 -25.43
C LYS A 53 0.78 -6.47 -24.17
N TYR A 54 1.39 -6.34 -23.00
CA TYR A 54 0.78 -6.74 -21.72
C TYR A 54 0.35 -5.58 -20.83
N HIS A 55 0.86 -4.38 -21.09
CA HIS A 55 0.59 -3.17 -20.30
C HIS A 55 0.77 -3.35 -18.77
N PRO A 56 1.83 -4.04 -18.28
CA PRO A 56 2.02 -4.26 -16.85
C PRO A 56 2.23 -2.94 -16.07
N VAL A 57 2.69 -1.92 -16.77
CA VAL A 57 2.74 -0.50 -16.40
C VAL A 57 2.44 0.33 -17.66
N PRO A 58 2.12 1.65 -17.54
CA PRO A 58 1.93 2.50 -18.71
C PRO A 58 3.13 2.44 -19.68
N PRO A 59 2.93 2.17 -20.99
CA PRO A 59 4.03 1.94 -21.92
C PRO A 59 5.00 3.11 -22.09
N GLU A 60 4.53 4.33 -21.88
CA GLU A 60 5.29 5.57 -21.92
C GLU A 60 6.27 5.74 -20.75
N ASP A 61 6.10 4.97 -19.67
CA ASP A 61 6.89 5.11 -18.44
C ASP A 61 7.40 3.74 -17.94
N PHE A 62 8.66 3.43 -18.28
CA PHE A 62 9.31 2.21 -17.80
C PHE A 62 9.73 2.32 -16.33
N GLN A 63 8.76 2.19 -15.43
CA GLN A 63 8.97 2.35 -13.98
C GLN A 63 9.83 1.25 -13.33
N GLN A 64 10.15 0.17 -14.06
CA GLN A 64 10.89 -0.98 -13.52
C GLN A 64 12.40 -0.80 -13.53
N GLY A 65 12.91 0.17 -14.28
CA GLY A 65 14.32 0.52 -14.25
C GLY A 65 14.55 1.91 -14.80
N PHE A 66 15.60 2.57 -14.34
CA PHE A 66 15.97 3.89 -14.81
C PHE A 66 17.16 3.80 -15.76
N LYS A 67 17.20 4.72 -16.72
CA LYS A 67 18.24 4.78 -17.75
C LYS A 67 19.45 5.55 -17.23
N LEU A 68 20.64 5.00 -17.44
CA LEU A 68 21.92 5.64 -17.12
C LEU A 68 22.42 6.49 -18.30
N PRO A 69 23.34 7.44 -18.07
CA PRO A 69 24.01 8.18 -19.15
C PRO A 69 24.73 7.28 -20.17
N SER A 70 25.14 6.07 -19.78
CA SER A 70 25.72 5.08 -20.70
C SER A 70 24.73 4.50 -21.72
N GLY A 71 23.43 4.74 -21.53
CA GLY A 71 22.35 4.16 -22.33
C GLY A 71 21.77 2.86 -21.74
N ASP A 72 22.47 2.24 -20.79
CA ASP A 72 22.03 1.03 -20.08
C ASP A 72 20.92 1.34 -19.06
N TYR A 73 20.24 0.30 -18.60
CA TYR A 73 19.25 0.37 -17.55
C TYR A 73 19.73 -0.28 -16.25
N VAL A 74 19.28 0.29 -15.14
CA VAL A 74 19.35 -0.35 -13.82
C VAL A 74 17.93 -0.55 -13.31
N MET A 75 17.55 -1.81 -13.11
CA MET A 75 16.33 -2.20 -12.43
C MET A 75 16.19 -1.50 -11.07
N LYS A 76 15.00 -0.97 -10.81
CA LYS A 76 14.62 -0.23 -9.60
C LYS A 76 14.64 -1.12 -8.36
N TYR A 77 14.06 -2.30 -8.47
CA TYR A 77 13.91 -3.24 -7.36
C TYR A 77 15.10 -4.19 -7.26
N THR A 78 15.32 -4.79 -6.09
CA THR A 78 16.38 -5.79 -5.89
C THR A 78 15.93 -7.19 -6.35
N ALA A 79 16.88 -8.05 -6.71
CA ALA A 79 16.61 -9.33 -7.38
C ALA A 79 16.05 -10.45 -6.46
N GLY A 80 15.84 -10.19 -5.17
CA GLY A 80 15.49 -11.25 -4.21
C GLY A 80 14.16 -11.93 -4.52
N MET A 81 13.16 -11.18 -4.98
CA MET A 81 11.88 -11.74 -5.39
C MET A 81 12.01 -12.65 -6.61
N ALA A 82 12.75 -12.21 -7.64
CA ALA A 82 13.03 -13.03 -8.81
C ALA A 82 13.62 -14.40 -8.44
N ILE A 83 14.51 -14.46 -7.44
CA ILE A 83 15.05 -15.75 -6.96
C ILE A 83 13.96 -16.63 -6.36
N MET A 84 13.03 -16.06 -5.58
CA MET A 84 11.91 -16.80 -5.00
C MET A 84 10.91 -17.29 -6.05
N GLU A 85 10.73 -16.50 -7.11
CA GLU A 85 9.81 -16.75 -8.21
C GLU A 85 10.38 -17.70 -9.28
N LEU A 86 11.70 -17.82 -9.37
CA LEU A 86 12.44 -18.63 -10.34
C LEU A 86 11.89 -20.07 -10.55
N PRO A 87 11.60 -20.89 -9.51
CA PRO A 87 11.09 -22.23 -9.75
C PRO A 87 9.74 -22.23 -10.46
N PHE A 88 8.87 -21.26 -10.15
CA PHE A 88 7.54 -21.15 -10.76
C PHE A 88 7.61 -20.55 -12.15
N PHE A 89 8.52 -19.60 -12.35
CA PHE A 89 8.89 -19.09 -13.66
C PHE A 89 9.38 -20.19 -14.61
N ALA A 90 10.27 -21.07 -14.14
CA ALA A 90 10.80 -22.16 -14.96
C ALA A 90 9.68 -23.13 -15.40
N ILE A 91 8.77 -23.47 -14.48
CA ILE A 91 7.59 -24.30 -14.81
C ILE A 91 6.70 -23.59 -15.83
N ALA A 92 6.45 -22.29 -15.67
CA ALA A 92 5.68 -21.50 -16.63
C ALA A 92 6.36 -21.48 -18.01
N HIS A 93 7.67 -21.27 -18.05
CA HIS A 93 8.44 -21.17 -19.29
C HIS A 93 8.39 -22.48 -20.07
N VAL A 94 8.63 -23.61 -19.41
CA VAL A 94 8.57 -24.95 -20.04
C VAL A 94 7.15 -25.31 -20.49
N SER A 95 6.12 -24.83 -19.80
CA SER A 95 4.72 -25.14 -20.12
C SER A 95 4.07 -24.17 -21.11
N ALA A 96 4.63 -22.98 -21.33
CA ALA A 96 3.99 -21.93 -22.13
C ALA A 96 3.70 -22.36 -23.58
N GLN A 97 4.74 -22.75 -24.32
CA GLN A 97 4.59 -23.19 -25.71
C GLN A 97 3.71 -24.44 -25.87
N PRO A 98 3.88 -25.52 -25.07
CA PRO A 98 2.98 -26.67 -25.12
C PRO A 98 1.49 -26.35 -24.88
N LEU A 99 1.21 -25.29 -24.12
CA LEU A 99 -0.15 -24.81 -23.85
C LEU A 99 -0.66 -23.79 -24.88
N GLY A 100 0.13 -23.49 -25.93
CA GLY A 100 -0.24 -22.55 -26.98
C GLY A 100 -0.06 -21.07 -26.60
N TYR A 101 0.75 -20.76 -25.59
CA TYR A 101 1.07 -19.40 -25.16
C TYR A 101 2.49 -19.00 -25.54
N ASP A 102 2.72 -17.70 -25.69
CA ASP A 102 4.06 -17.17 -25.93
C ASP A 102 4.98 -17.39 -24.73
N ALA A 103 6.20 -17.88 -24.99
CA ALA A 103 7.22 -18.07 -23.96
C ALA A 103 8.03 -16.78 -23.71
N ASP A 104 7.34 -15.68 -23.42
CA ASP A 104 7.91 -14.32 -23.32
C ASP A 104 8.06 -13.78 -21.89
N GLY A 105 7.69 -14.57 -20.88
CA GLY A 105 7.75 -14.19 -19.47
C GLY A 105 6.49 -13.49 -18.94
N PHE A 106 5.52 -13.12 -19.79
CA PHE A 106 4.36 -12.34 -19.32
C PHE A 106 3.01 -12.96 -19.68
N SER A 107 2.99 -13.93 -20.60
CA SER A 107 1.80 -14.67 -20.96
C SER A 107 1.15 -15.40 -19.76
N ARG A 108 -0.09 -15.86 -19.94
CA ARG A 108 -0.95 -16.39 -18.87
C ARG A 108 -0.31 -17.50 -18.00
N PRO A 109 0.47 -18.44 -18.54
CA PRO A 109 1.18 -19.43 -17.72
C PRO A 109 2.10 -18.80 -16.66
N TYR A 110 2.79 -17.70 -16.98
CA TYR A 110 3.64 -16.99 -16.01
C TYR A 110 2.82 -16.34 -14.92
N GLN A 111 1.75 -15.64 -15.29
CA GLN A 111 0.81 -15.02 -14.35
C GLN A 111 0.27 -16.04 -13.35
N PHE A 112 -0.20 -17.19 -13.86
CA PHE A 112 -0.78 -18.25 -13.04
C PHE A 112 0.25 -18.96 -12.16
N MET A 113 1.42 -19.32 -12.69
CA MET A 113 2.41 -20.05 -11.90
C MET A 113 3.01 -19.20 -10.78
N ILE A 114 3.20 -17.89 -11.00
CA ILE A 114 3.63 -16.97 -9.94
C ILE A 114 2.55 -16.86 -8.87
N TYR A 115 1.29 -16.72 -9.27
CA TYR A 115 0.16 -16.77 -8.33
C TYR A 115 0.13 -18.07 -7.51
N ALA A 116 0.21 -19.23 -8.18
CA ALA A 116 0.15 -20.54 -7.55
C ALA A 116 1.33 -20.78 -6.59
N GLY A 117 2.53 -20.38 -7.00
CA GLY A 117 3.73 -20.46 -6.17
C GLY A 117 3.65 -19.59 -4.93
N ALA A 118 3.14 -18.36 -5.09
CA ALA A 118 2.91 -17.46 -3.97
C ALA A 118 1.85 -18.00 -3.00
N MET A 119 0.74 -18.59 -3.50
CA MET A 119 -0.25 -19.27 -2.66
C MET A 119 0.36 -20.39 -1.85
N LEU A 120 1.15 -21.27 -2.49
CA LEU A 120 1.84 -22.36 -1.81
C LEU A 120 2.73 -21.82 -0.68
N PHE A 121 3.54 -20.81 -0.97
CA PHE A 121 4.46 -20.23 0.00
C PHE A 121 3.73 -19.61 1.20
N VAL A 122 2.65 -18.89 0.94
CA VAL A 122 1.76 -18.29 1.95
C VAL A 122 1.11 -19.34 2.85
N PHE A 123 0.60 -20.44 2.30
CA PHE A 123 0.01 -21.51 3.10
C PHE A 123 1.05 -22.21 3.99
N ILE A 124 2.25 -22.44 3.46
CA ILE A 124 3.37 -22.97 4.25
C ILE A 124 3.73 -21.98 5.38
N GLY A 125 3.81 -20.68 5.08
CA GLY A 125 4.05 -19.64 6.08
C GLY A 125 3.01 -19.64 7.20
N LEU A 126 1.72 -19.68 6.88
CA LEU A 126 0.64 -19.77 7.88
C LEU A 126 0.71 -21.06 8.69
N TRP A 127 1.02 -22.19 8.06
CA TRP A 127 1.17 -23.46 8.77
C TRP A 127 2.34 -23.43 9.77
N TYR A 128 3.49 -22.89 9.37
CA TYR A 128 4.62 -22.72 10.30
C TYR A 128 4.33 -21.69 11.39
N LEU A 129 3.57 -20.63 11.10
CA LEU A 129 3.15 -19.66 12.10
C LEU A 129 2.23 -20.33 13.15
N ARG A 130 1.27 -21.16 12.72
CA ARG A 130 0.46 -21.98 13.63
C ARG A 130 1.36 -22.80 14.54
N ARG A 131 2.30 -23.55 13.96
CA ARG A 131 3.22 -24.40 14.73
C ARG A 131 4.05 -23.60 15.71
N LEU A 132 4.52 -22.42 15.32
CA LEU A 132 5.29 -21.53 16.18
C LEU A 132 4.45 -21.01 17.35
N LEU A 133 3.24 -20.52 17.11
CA LEU A 133 2.35 -19.99 18.15
C LEU A 133 1.91 -21.07 19.15
N LEU A 134 1.71 -22.31 18.69
CA LEU A 134 1.40 -23.46 19.56
C LEU A 134 2.51 -23.80 20.56
N LEU A 135 3.74 -23.31 20.38
CA LEU A 135 4.80 -23.46 21.37
C LEU A 135 4.61 -22.54 22.60
N TYR A 136 3.74 -21.54 22.49
CA TYR A 136 3.56 -20.48 23.48
C TYR A 136 2.10 -20.31 23.95
N TYR A 137 1.13 -20.68 23.12
CA TYR A 137 -0.30 -20.45 23.34
C TYR A 137 -1.12 -21.71 23.06
N SER A 138 -2.36 -21.75 23.57
CA SER A 138 -3.29 -22.86 23.32
C SER A 138 -3.76 -22.90 21.86
N ASP A 139 -4.28 -24.04 21.43
CA ASP A 139 -4.81 -24.23 20.07
C ASP A 139 -5.96 -23.25 19.76
N LEU A 140 -6.90 -23.05 20.70
CA LEU A 140 -7.99 -22.09 20.54
C LEU A 140 -7.49 -20.64 20.33
N VAL A 141 -6.54 -20.18 21.15
CA VAL A 141 -5.95 -18.84 21.00
C VAL A 141 -5.27 -18.71 19.63
N THR A 142 -4.51 -19.73 19.25
CA THR A 142 -3.79 -19.75 17.97
C THR A 142 -4.77 -19.72 16.79
N ALA A 143 -5.85 -20.50 16.85
CA ALA A 143 -6.87 -20.51 15.80
C ALA A 143 -7.55 -19.15 15.64
N ILE A 144 -7.93 -18.50 16.74
CA ILE A 144 -8.53 -17.16 16.71
C ILE A 144 -7.54 -16.12 16.15
N VAL A 145 -6.27 -16.17 16.58
CA VAL A 145 -5.23 -15.25 16.07
C VAL A 145 -5.04 -15.40 14.55
N LEU A 146 -4.98 -16.63 14.04
CA LEU A 146 -4.87 -16.87 12.61
C LEU A 146 -6.13 -16.43 11.84
N LEU A 147 -7.32 -16.61 12.41
CA LEU A 147 -8.56 -16.13 11.84
C LEU A 147 -8.57 -14.59 11.78
N LEU A 148 -8.19 -13.90 12.85
CA LEU A 148 -8.08 -12.44 12.89
C LEU A 148 -7.00 -11.92 11.94
N LEU A 149 -5.86 -12.59 11.85
CA LEU A 149 -4.82 -12.26 10.88
C LEU A 149 -5.36 -12.33 9.45
N VAL A 150 -5.94 -13.47 9.07
CA VAL A 150 -6.37 -13.68 7.69
C VAL A 150 -7.57 -12.80 7.35
N LEU A 151 -8.65 -12.84 8.15
CA LEU A 151 -9.91 -12.18 7.80
C LEU A 151 -10.07 -10.76 8.35
N GLY A 152 -9.33 -10.41 9.41
CA GLY A 152 -9.40 -9.10 10.06
C GLY A 152 -8.34 -8.11 9.61
N THR A 153 -7.47 -8.49 8.66
CA THR A 153 -6.39 -7.63 8.17
C THR A 153 -6.27 -7.64 6.66
N SER A 154 -5.54 -6.65 6.13
CA SER A 154 -5.15 -6.61 4.72
C SER A 154 -4.35 -7.84 4.24
N TYR A 155 -3.95 -8.76 5.14
CA TYR A 155 -3.30 -10.01 4.78
C TYR A 155 -4.10 -10.82 3.76
N LEU A 156 -5.44 -10.95 3.88
CA LEU A 156 -6.22 -11.68 2.86
C LEU A 156 -6.03 -11.09 1.47
N ASN A 157 -6.06 -9.77 1.35
CA ASN A 157 -5.86 -9.09 0.09
C ASN A 157 -4.49 -9.42 -0.53
N TYR A 158 -3.41 -9.17 0.22
CA TYR A 158 -2.03 -9.34 -0.27
C TYR A 158 -1.55 -10.80 -0.33
N ALA A 159 -2.21 -11.69 0.40
CA ALA A 159 -1.89 -13.11 0.42
C ALA A 159 -2.91 -13.92 -0.40
N SER A 160 -3.76 -13.29 -1.21
CA SER A 160 -4.68 -14.00 -2.11
C SER A 160 -4.89 -13.28 -3.45
N ILE A 161 -5.14 -11.98 -3.46
CA ILE A 161 -5.42 -11.22 -4.67
C ILE A 161 -4.14 -10.55 -5.19
N ASP A 162 -3.47 -9.77 -4.36
CA ASP A 162 -2.24 -9.02 -4.72
C ASP A 162 -0.97 -9.80 -4.39
N VAL A 163 -0.98 -11.12 -4.64
CA VAL A 163 0.06 -12.03 -4.14
C VAL A 163 1.41 -11.90 -4.87
N GLY A 164 1.47 -11.11 -5.95
CA GLY A 164 2.69 -10.81 -6.69
C GLY A 164 3.57 -9.78 -5.97
N MET A 165 3.00 -9.08 -4.99
CA MET A 165 3.72 -8.15 -4.14
C MET A 165 4.59 -8.90 -3.13
N THR A 166 5.68 -8.29 -2.69
CA THR A 166 6.66 -8.95 -1.80
C THR A 166 6.11 -9.27 -0.40
N HIS A 167 5.06 -8.59 0.05
CA HIS A 167 4.69 -8.54 1.46
C HIS A 167 4.33 -9.92 2.07
N CYS A 168 3.61 -10.76 1.33
CA CYS A 168 3.20 -12.08 1.79
C CYS A 168 4.36 -13.11 1.75
N TRP A 169 5.29 -12.94 0.82
CA TRP A 169 6.55 -13.70 0.78
C TRP A 169 7.44 -13.35 1.97
N LEU A 170 7.63 -12.05 2.23
CA LEU A 170 8.38 -11.55 3.37
C LEU A 170 7.77 -11.99 4.71
N PHE A 171 6.44 -11.97 4.82
CA PHE A 171 5.73 -12.53 5.98
C PHE A 171 6.17 -13.98 6.24
N SER A 172 6.17 -14.83 5.21
CA SER A 172 6.53 -16.24 5.36
C SER A 172 8.02 -16.42 5.68
N LEU A 173 8.90 -15.60 5.09
CA LEU A 173 10.32 -15.56 5.45
C LEU A 173 10.52 -15.18 6.92
N TYR A 174 9.81 -14.18 7.43
CA TYR A 174 9.84 -13.82 8.86
C TYR A 174 9.40 -14.98 9.75
N VAL A 175 8.34 -15.70 9.38
CA VAL A 175 7.92 -16.92 10.10
C VAL A 175 9.04 -17.95 10.13
N PHE A 176 9.71 -18.20 9.00
CA PHE A 176 10.81 -19.16 8.93
C PHE A 176 12.03 -18.72 9.74
N ILE A 177 12.32 -17.42 9.78
CA ILE A 177 13.38 -16.85 10.62
C ILE A 177 13.05 -17.09 12.09
N LEU A 178 11.83 -16.78 12.53
CA LEU A 178 11.38 -17.02 13.92
C LEU A 178 11.45 -18.51 14.29
N TRP A 179 10.96 -19.39 13.42
CA TRP A 179 11.00 -20.84 13.61
C TRP A 179 12.43 -21.37 13.74
N ASN A 180 13.31 -21.06 12.78
CA ASN A 180 14.70 -21.50 12.83
C ASN A 180 15.47 -20.88 14.01
N THR A 181 15.12 -19.65 14.41
CA THR A 181 15.70 -19.00 15.59
C THR A 181 15.33 -19.76 16.85
N HIS A 182 14.06 -20.12 17.03
CA HIS A 182 13.62 -20.91 18.16
C HIS A 182 14.42 -22.21 18.30
N PHE A 183 14.50 -23.01 17.23
CA PHE A 183 15.22 -24.29 17.26
C PHE A 183 16.74 -24.16 17.30
N TYR A 184 17.30 -23.06 16.76
CA TYR A 184 18.71 -22.77 16.95
C TYR A 184 19.04 -22.56 18.42
N TYR A 185 18.24 -21.78 19.16
CA TYR A 185 18.48 -21.55 20.57
C TYR A 185 18.14 -22.74 21.49
N GLN A 186 17.37 -23.71 21.01
CA GLN A 186 17.16 -24.96 21.75
C GLN A 186 18.29 -25.98 21.57
N SER A 187 19.00 -25.96 20.44
CA SER A 187 19.88 -27.08 20.05
C SER A 187 21.28 -26.67 19.60
N PHE A 188 21.49 -25.39 19.26
CA PHE A 188 22.69 -24.82 18.63
C PHE A 188 23.19 -25.59 17.41
N GLN A 189 22.32 -26.35 16.75
CA GLN A 189 22.69 -27.13 15.57
C GLN A 189 23.03 -26.20 14.40
N ARG A 190 24.14 -26.51 13.71
CA ARG A 190 24.65 -25.71 12.59
C ARG A 190 23.61 -25.50 11.50
N LYS A 191 22.80 -26.51 11.20
CA LYS A 191 21.76 -26.44 10.15
C LYS A 191 20.79 -25.27 10.35
N TYR A 192 20.43 -24.93 11.59
CA TYR A 192 19.54 -23.80 11.86
C TYR A 192 20.26 -22.47 11.69
N ALA A 193 21.53 -22.38 12.10
CA ALA A 193 22.35 -21.18 11.86
C ALA A 193 22.53 -20.91 10.36
N LEU A 194 22.88 -21.93 9.56
CA LEU A 194 23.06 -21.77 8.12
C LEU A 194 21.74 -21.38 7.42
N ARG A 195 20.61 -21.99 7.82
CA ARG A 195 19.29 -21.59 7.35
C ARG A 195 18.96 -20.15 7.73
N LEU A 196 19.29 -19.71 8.95
CA LEU A 196 19.09 -18.31 9.38
C LEU A 196 19.92 -17.35 8.53
N GLY A 197 21.20 -17.66 8.29
CA GLY A 197 22.06 -16.88 7.40
C GLY A 197 21.45 -16.75 6.00
N ALA A 198 21.00 -17.87 5.42
CA ALA A 198 20.35 -17.87 4.12
C ALA A 198 19.05 -17.07 4.10
N LEU A 199 18.17 -17.24 5.11
CA LEU A 199 16.89 -16.55 5.19
C LEU A 199 17.06 -15.04 5.42
N ILE A 200 18.01 -14.62 6.26
CA ILE A 200 18.30 -13.20 6.51
C ILE A 200 18.96 -12.57 5.27
N GLY A 201 19.87 -13.28 4.59
CA GLY A 201 20.42 -12.82 3.32
C GLY A 201 19.32 -12.64 2.26
N LEU A 202 18.42 -13.64 2.14
CA LEU A 202 17.32 -13.60 1.19
C LEU A 202 16.31 -12.50 1.50
N ILE A 203 15.87 -12.34 2.76
CA ILE A 203 14.90 -11.30 3.11
C ILE A 203 15.47 -9.88 2.87
N THR A 204 16.78 -9.70 3.14
CA THR A 204 17.52 -8.46 2.84
C THR A 204 17.62 -8.22 1.34
N LEU A 205 17.86 -9.27 0.55
CA LEU A 205 17.92 -9.19 -0.90
C LEU A 205 16.55 -8.93 -1.53
N VAL A 206 15.46 -9.42 -0.94
CA VAL A 206 14.08 -9.11 -1.35
C VAL A 206 13.79 -7.63 -1.10
N ARG A 207 14.10 -7.13 0.11
CA ARG A 207 13.98 -5.72 0.46
C ARG A 207 15.08 -5.34 1.47
N PRO A 208 15.98 -4.39 1.13
CA PRO A 208 17.08 -4.01 2.02
C PRO A 208 16.65 -3.53 3.42
N THR A 209 15.46 -2.93 3.54
CA THR A 209 14.87 -2.52 4.82
C THR A 209 14.64 -3.69 5.78
N GLU A 210 14.49 -4.90 5.27
CA GLU A 210 14.23 -6.11 6.08
C GLU A 210 15.51 -6.74 6.64
N ALA A 211 16.69 -6.14 6.41
CA ALA A 211 17.92 -6.50 7.11
C ALA A 211 17.75 -6.49 8.64
N ILE A 212 16.81 -5.68 9.14
CA ILE A 212 16.42 -5.65 10.56
C ILE A 212 15.95 -7.01 11.10
N ALA A 213 15.57 -7.96 10.24
CA ALA A 213 15.24 -9.33 10.66
C ALA A 213 16.39 -10.02 11.41
N VAL A 214 17.64 -9.58 11.22
CA VAL A 214 18.79 -10.04 12.00
C VAL A 214 18.63 -9.83 13.51
N LEU A 215 17.83 -8.83 13.93
CA LEU A 215 17.54 -8.57 15.33
C LEU A 215 16.80 -9.73 16.00
N ILE A 216 16.05 -10.54 15.24
CA ILE A 216 15.33 -11.70 15.78
C ILE A 216 16.32 -12.66 16.44
N PRO A 217 17.26 -13.31 15.72
CA PRO A 217 18.21 -14.21 16.37
C PRO A 217 19.19 -13.51 17.30
N LEU A 218 19.48 -12.21 17.12
CA LEU A 218 20.39 -11.50 18.04
C LEU A 218 19.77 -11.28 19.42
N LEU A 219 18.48 -10.96 19.47
CA LEU A 219 17.77 -10.61 20.69
C LEU A 219 16.90 -11.74 21.25
N TRP A 220 16.77 -12.87 20.53
CA TRP A 220 15.93 -13.99 20.94
C TRP A 220 16.29 -14.51 22.34
N GLY A 221 15.30 -14.91 23.14
CA GLY A 221 15.49 -15.37 24.51
C GLY A 221 15.89 -14.29 25.53
N LEU A 222 16.05 -13.02 25.12
CA LEU A 222 16.24 -11.91 26.05
C LEU A 222 14.90 -11.33 26.50
N GLU A 223 14.67 -11.32 27.81
CA GLU A 223 13.41 -10.84 28.40
C GLU A 223 13.47 -9.41 28.94
N ALA A 224 14.69 -8.90 29.18
CA ALA A 224 14.97 -7.53 29.59
C ALA A 224 16.42 -7.18 29.22
N VAL A 225 16.71 -5.87 29.07
CA VAL A 225 18.07 -5.38 28.88
C VAL A 225 18.75 -5.28 30.25
N SER A 226 19.66 -6.20 30.56
CA SER A 226 20.49 -6.15 31.77
C SER A 226 21.96 -6.43 31.45
N ARG A 227 22.87 -5.89 32.27
CA ARG A 227 24.31 -6.11 32.10
C ARG A 227 24.67 -7.60 32.13
N THR A 228 24.00 -8.38 32.99
CA THR A 228 24.19 -9.83 33.10
C THR A 228 23.73 -10.55 31.84
N ALA A 229 22.51 -10.29 31.37
CA ALA A 229 21.96 -10.93 30.17
C ALA A 229 22.79 -10.62 28.92
N LEU A 230 23.32 -9.38 28.80
CA LEU A 230 24.20 -9.00 27.70
C LEU A 230 25.55 -9.72 27.77
N LYS A 231 26.16 -9.85 28.96
CA LYS A 231 27.40 -10.62 29.14
C LYS A 231 27.22 -12.08 28.77
N GLU A 232 26.11 -12.70 29.18
CA GLU A 232 25.77 -14.08 28.83
C GLU A 232 25.56 -14.25 27.33
N ARG A 233 24.86 -13.30 26.68
CA ARG A 233 24.69 -13.28 25.22
C ARG A 233 26.01 -13.19 24.49
N ILE A 234 26.91 -12.30 24.91
CA ILE A 234 28.26 -12.18 24.32
C ILE A 234 29.06 -13.48 24.51
N ARG A 235 29.00 -14.09 25.71
CA ARG A 235 29.67 -15.38 25.97
C ARG A 235 29.14 -16.47 25.04
N LEU A 236 27.81 -16.57 24.88
CA LEU A 236 27.17 -17.53 23.99
C LEU A 236 27.59 -17.32 22.54
N PHE A 237 27.67 -16.08 22.06
CA PHE A 237 28.18 -15.78 20.71
C PHE A 237 29.63 -16.17 20.52
N LYS A 238 30.49 -15.95 21.52
CA LYS A 238 31.88 -16.43 21.48
C LYS A 238 31.95 -17.95 21.39
N THR A 239 31.14 -18.67 22.18
CA THR A 239 31.08 -20.13 22.15
C THR A 239 30.67 -20.66 20.77
N HIS A 240 29.72 -20.00 20.11
CA HIS A 240 29.17 -20.41 18.81
C HIS A 240 29.68 -19.56 17.64
N ILE A 241 30.84 -18.91 17.75
CA ILE A 241 31.30 -17.95 16.75
C ILE A 241 31.46 -18.56 15.35
N ARG A 242 31.90 -19.82 15.26
CA ARG A 242 32.06 -20.52 13.97
C ARG A 242 30.74 -20.68 13.23
N THR A 243 29.64 -20.99 13.93
CA THR A 243 28.33 -21.13 13.29
C THR A 243 27.74 -19.78 12.92
N LEU A 244 27.99 -18.74 13.73
CA LEU A 244 27.59 -17.37 13.42
C LEU A 244 28.35 -16.83 12.20
N LEU A 245 29.66 -17.04 12.12
CA LEU A 245 30.47 -16.63 10.95
C LEU A 245 30.03 -17.35 9.68
N ALA A 246 29.75 -18.66 9.76
CA ALA A 246 29.24 -19.41 8.62
C ALA A 246 27.85 -18.91 8.18
N ALA A 247 26.96 -18.60 9.12
CA ALA A 247 25.66 -18.00 8.82
C ALA A 247 25.80 -16.61 8.17
N SER A 248 26.65 -15.74 8.73
CA SER A 248 26.94 -14.42 8.17
C SER A 248 27.53 -14.50 6.76
N PHE A 249 28.46 -15.42 6.54
CA PHE A 249 29.05 -15.64 5.22
C PHE A 249 28.00 -16.04 4.19
N ILE A 250 27.14 -17.02 4.50
CA ILE A 250 26.04 -17.40 3.59
C ILE A 250 25.11 -16.23 3.31
N GLY A 251 24.72 -15.46 4.34
CA GLY A 251 23.87 -14.29 4.17
C GLY A 251 24.51 -13.25 3.25
N LEU A 252 25.81 -12.97 3.44
CA LEU A 252 26.57 -12.03 2.62
C LEU A 252 26.72 -12.52 1.18
N CYS A 253 26.91 -13.82 0.94
CA CYS A 253 26.95 -14.38 -0.42
C CYS A 253 25.62 -14.19 -1.17
N ILE A 254 24.49 -14.25 -0.48
CA ILE A 254 23.18 -13.99 -1.10
C ILE A 254 23.03 -12.50 -1.40
N VAL A 255 23.32 -11.63 -0.42
CA VAL A 255 23.23 -10.17 -0.62
C VAL A 255 24.19 -9.69 -1.71
N SER A 256 25.36 -10.33 -1.86
CA SER A 256 26.33 -9.94 -2.88
C SER A 256 25.83 -10.10 -4.31
N LEU A 257 24.79 -10.90 -4.54
CA LEU A 257 24.14 -10.97 -5.87
C LEU A 257 23.67 -9.60 -6.35
N GLN A 258 23.14 -8.75 -5.45
CA GLN A 258 22.72 -7.39 -5.82
C GLN A 258 23.91 -6.49 -6.15
N PHE A 259 25.00 -6.58 -5.38
CA PHE A 259 26.20 -5.78 -5.60
C PHE A 259 26.89 -6.16 -6.92
N ILE A 260 26.94 -7.45 -7.23
CA ILE A 260 27.47 -7.96 -8.51
C ILE A 260 26.61 -7.43 -9.67
N TYR A 261 25.29 -7.51 -9.55
CA TYR A 261 24.38 -6.98 -10.55
C TYR A 261 24.57 -5.47 -10.77
N TRP A 262 24.64 -4.66 -9.71
CA TRP A 262 24.90 -3.22 -9.84
C TRP A 262 26.24 -2.96 -10.52
N LYS A 263 27.29 -3.70 -10.16
CA LYS A 263 28.60 -3.57 -10.80
C LYS A 263 28.55 -3.90 -12.28
N TYR A 264 27.79 -4.94 -12.66
CA TYR A 264 27.58 -5.35 -14.03
C TYR A 264 26.78 -4.33 -14.85
N ALA A 265 25.65 -3.86 -14.33
CA ALA A 265 24.73 -2.99 -15.07
C ALA A 265 25.22 -1.53 -15.14
N SER A 266 25.79 -1.01 -14.05
CA SER A 266 26.14 0.41 -13.90
C SER A 266 27.63 0.72 -13.84
N GLY A 267 28.49 -0.29 -13.64
CA GLY A 267 29.90 -0.10 -13.33
C GLY A 267 30.21 0.26 -11.86
N HIS A 268 29.19 0.47 -11.01
CA HIS A 268 29.33 0.82 -9.60
C HIS A 268 28.85 -0.29 -8.67
N TRP A 269 29.52 -0.48 -7.53
CA TRP A 269 29.12 -1.49 -6.53
C TRP A 269 27.89 -1.10 -5.72
N PHE A 270 27.54 0.19 -5.66
CA PHE A 270 26.41 0.72 -4.91
C PHE A 270 25.62 1.68 -5.79
N VAL A 271 24.31 1.45 -5.90
CA VAL A 271 23.42 2.29 -6.71
C VAL A 271 22.14 2.55 -5.91
N TYR A 272 21.79 3.82 -5.75
CA TYR A 272 20.51 4.19 -5.16
C TYR A 272 19.42 4.21 -6.23
N SER A 273 18.65 3.12 -6.30
CA SER A 273 17.72 2.87 -7.40
C SER A 273 16.33 3.52 -7.23
N TYR A 274 16.08 4.18 -6.11
CA TYR A 274 14.81 4.84 -5.79
C TYR A 274 14.80 6.35 -6.11
N GLY A 275 15.86 6.87 -6.75
CA GLY A 275 15.90 8.24 -7.26
C GLY A 275 15.81 9.30 -6.16
N ASP A 276 14.75 10.10 -6.22
CA ASP A 276 14.43 11.20 -5.30
C ASP A 276 13.68 10.76 -4.03
N GLN A 277 13.16 9.53 -4.01
CA GLN A 277 12.49 8.98 -2.83
C GLN A 277 13.50 8.73 -1.72
N GLY A 278 13.11 8.80 -0.45
CA GLY A 278 14.04 8.63 0.66
C GLY A 278 13.34 8.57 2.02
N PHE A 279 14.11 8.83 3.08
CA PHE A 279 13.65 8.73 4.46
C PHE A 279 13.76 10.07 5.21
N SER A 280 12.68 10.44 5.90
CA SER A 280 12.59 11.50 6.91
C SER A 280 12.83 10.94 8.31
N TRP A 281 14.06 10.52 8.60
CA TRP A 281 14.43 9.88 9.87
C TRP A 281 14.11 10.75 11.11
N LEU A 282 14.34 12.05 11.04
CA LEU A 282 14.13 12.98 12.17
C LEU A 282 12.69 13.48 12.30
N SER A 283 11.85 13.25 11.29
CA SER A 283 10.43 13.62 11.31
C SER A 283 9.56 12.54 10.66
N PRO A 284 9.47 11.34 11.26
CA PRO A 284 8.68 10.25 10.68
C PRO A 284 7.18 10.55 10.72
N HIS A 285 6.46 10.06 9.71
CA HIS A 285 5.04 10.30 9.46
C HIS A 285 4.12 9.43 10.33
N PHE A 286 4.38 9.30 11.64
CA PHE A 286 3.68 8.35 12.51
C PHE A 286 2.15 8.50 12.50
N ARG A 287 1.66 9.73 12.61
CA ARG A 287 0.21 10.01 12.65
C ARG A 287 -0.43 9.78 11.29
N GLN A 288 0.21 10.25 10.23
CA GLN A 288 -0.27 10.13 8.86
C GLN A 288 -0.33 8.65 8.46
N TYR A 289 0.75 7.90 8.66
CA TYR A 289 0.79 6.49 8.33
C TYR A 289 -0.21 5.63 9.11
N THR A 290 -0.49 6.00 10.36
CA THR A 290 -1.32 5.17 11.25
C THR A 290 -2.81 5.48 11.16
N LEU A 291 -3.16 6.76 11.10
CA LEU A 291 -4.52 7.25 11.33
C LEU A 291 -5.11 8.07 10.18
N ASN A 292 -4.39 8.28 9.08
CA ASN A 292 -4.92 9.03 7.94
C ASN A 292 -6.07 8.24 7.27
N PHE A 293 -7.14 8.92 6.89
CA PHE A 293 -8.30 8.34 6.22
C PHE A 293 -8.03 7.96 4.75
N GLN A 294 -6.94 8.42 4.16
CA GLN A 294 -6.53 8.04 2.81
C GLN A 294 -5.89 6.65 2.77
N CYS A 295 -5.11 6.26 3.78
CA CYS A 295 -4.33 5.03 3.67
C CYS A 295 -3.87 4.45 5.03
N GLY A 296 -4.34 5.03 6.13
CA GLY A 296 -3.86 4.76 7.48
C GLY A 296 -3.95 3.29 7.87
N TRP A 297 -2.85 2.74 8.38
CA TRP A 297 -2.78 1.32 8.74
C TRP A 297 -3.89 0.88 9.70
N LEU A 298 -4.12 1.60 10.79
CA LEU A 298 -5.12 1.23 11.80
C LEU A 298 -6.54 1.62 11.40
N VAL A 299 -6.71 2.58 10.49
CA VAL A 299 -8.02 2.93 9.91
C VAL A 299 -8.54 1.76 9.07
N TYR A 300 -7.67 1.17 8.25
CA TYR A 300 -8.04 0.08 7.34
C TYR A 300 -7.82 -1.32 7.91
N THR A 301 -7.11 -1.43 9.03
CA THR A 301 -6.84 -2.70 9.73
C THR A 301 -7.09 -2.52 11.24
N PRO A 302 -8.33 -2.24 11.68
CA PRO A 302 -8.62 -1.94 13.07
C PRO A 302 -8.36 -3.12 14.02
N VAL A 303 -8.35 -4.36 13.53
CA VAL A 303 -8.00 -5.53 14.36
C VAL A 303 -6.58 -5.43 14.94
N MET A 304 -5.68 -4.66 14.33
CA MET A 304 -4.32 -4.46 14.83
C MET A 304 -4.28 -3.61 16.11
N PHE A 305 -5.35 -2.89 16.46
CA PHE A 305 -5.48 -2.32 17.81
C PHE A 305 -5.40 -3.40 18.89
N PHE A 306 -5.94 -4.60 18.65
CA PHE A 306 -5.82 -5.71 19.58
C PHE A 306 -4.37 -6.19 19.74
N ALA A 307 -3.56 -6.17 18.68
CA ALA A 307 -2.14 -6.49 18.77
C ALA A 307 -1.39 -5.43 19.59
N LEU A 308 -1.68 -4.14 19.39
CA LEU A 308 -1.06 -3.05 20.15
C LEU A 308 -1.45 -3.08 21.63
N ILE A 309 -2.74 -3.26 21.94
CA ILE A 309 -3.21 -3.44 23.33
C ILE A 309 -2.59 -4.71 23.94
N GLY A 310 -2.40 -5.74 23.13
CA GLY A 310 -1.76 -6.99 23.49
C GLY A 310 -0.30 -6.89 23.92
N ILE A 311 0.38 -5.78 23.62
CA ILE A 311 1.72 -5.51 24.15
C ILE A 311 1.69 -5.48 25.70
N ILE A 312 0.61 -4.99 26.31
CA ILE A 312 0.48 -4.88 27.77
C ILE A 312 0.57 -6.26 28.46
N PRO A 313 -0.29 -7.26 28.14
CA PRO A 313 -0.13 -8.60 28.71
C PRO A 313 1.13 -9.32 28.21
N PHE A 314 1.60 -9.02 27.00
CA PHE A 314 2.81 -9.64 26.44
C PHE A 314 4.08 -9.23 27.21
N VAL A 315 4.24 -7.96 27.60
CA VAL A 315 5.39 -7.51 28.41
C VAL A 315 5.43 -8.24 29.77
N LYS A 316 4.26 -8.56 30.33
CA LYS A 316 4.14 -9.22 31.64
C LYS A 316 4.37 -10.73 31.58
N ARG A 317 3.92 -11.41 30.52
CA ARG A 317 3.83 -12.89 30.48
C ARG A 317 4.47 -13.53 29.24
N GLY A 318 4.78 -12.74 28.21
CA GLY A 318 5.37 -13.20 26.97
C GLY A 318 6.83 -13.63 27.14
N ARG A 319 7.32 -14.34 26.12
CA ARG A 319 8.71 -14.77 25.98
C ARG A 319 9.36 -14.12 24.77
N ASN A 320 10.68 -14.04 24.75
CA ASN A 320 11.49 -13.38 23.72
C ASN A 320 11.11 -11.90 23.56
N LYS A 321 10.72 -11.25 24.66
CA LYS A 321 10.11 -9.92 24.64
C LYS A 321 10.96 -8.91 23.89
N LEU A 322 12.26 -8.90 24.13
CA LEU A 322 13.15 -7.92 23.52
C LEU A 322 13.21 -8.07 22.00
N ALA A 323 13.29 -9.29 21.47
CA ALA A 323 13.29 -9.54 20.03
C ALA A 323 11.98 -9.08 19.36
N ILE A 324 10.86 -9.47 19.95
CA ILE A 324 9.52 -9.18 19.40
C ILE A 324 9.24 -7.67 19.44
N LEU A 325 9.45 -7.03 20.60
CA LEU A 325 9.14 -5.60 20.77
C LEU A 325 10.12 -4.70 20.02
N ALA A 326 11.42 -5.03 19.99
CA ALA A 326 12.39 -4.26 19.22
C ALA A 326 12.09 -4.31 17.72
N LEU A 327 11.73 -5.49 17.19
CA LEU A 327 11.38 -5.58 15.78
C LEU A 327 10.10 -4.81 15.45
N ILE A 328 9.06 -4.90 16.28
CA ILE A 328 7.82 -4.11 16.09
C ILE A 328 8.17 -2.62 16.06
N ALA A 329 8.91 -2.13 17.05
CA ALA A 329 9.24 -0.71 17.17
C ALA A 329 10.12 -0.20 16.02
N ILE A 330 11.18 -0.93 15.68
CA ILE A 330 12.14 -0.53 14.65
C ILE A 330 11.52 -0.64 13.26
N ASN A 331 10.77 -1.70 12.96
CA ASN A 331 10.07 -1.84 11.69
C ASN A 331 9.04 -0.71 11.52
N TYR A 332 8.22 -0.45 12.54
CA TYR A 332 7.25 0.64 12.50
C TYR A 332 7.91 2.01 12.32
N TYR A 333 9.05 2.26 12.97
CA TYR A 333 9.84 3.47 12.78
C TYR A 333 10.34 3.63 11.34
N ILE A 334 10.95 2.60 10.75
CA ILE A 334 11.46 2.62 9.37
C ILE A 334 10.32 2.86 8.38
N VAL A 335 9.20 2.17 8.57
CA VAL A 335 8.00 2.32 7.74
C VAL A 335 7.48 3.75 7.79
N CYS A 336 7.36 4.34 8.98
CA CYS A 336 6.91 5.73 9.14
C CYS A 336 7.95 6.76 8.66
N ALA A 337 9.24 6.42 8.64
CA ALA A 337 10.29 7.31 8.20
C ALA A 337 10.34 7.44 6.67
N TRP A 338 9.75 6.53 5.89
CA TRP A 338 9.72 6.66 4.44
C TRP A 338 8.90 7.89 3.99
N ASN A 339 9.41 8.64 3.00
CA ASN A 339 8.79 9.89 2.55
C ASN A 339 7.43 9.66 1.87
N ALA A 340 7.31 8.61 1.06
CA ALA A 340 6.05 8.25 0.43
C ALA A 340 5.18 7.43 1.39
N TRP A 341 4.79 7.99 2.53
CA TRP A 341 4.02 7.28 3.58
C TRP A 341 2.62 6.83 3.10
N ASP A 342 2.16 7.33 1.96
CA ASP A 342 0.84 7.13 1.39
C ASP A 342 0.62 5.75 0.73
N TYR A 343 1.63 4.87 0.74
CA TYR A 343 1.50 3.48 0.29
C TYR A 343 0.59 2.60 1.19
N GLY A 344 0.13 3.14 2.31
CA GLY A 344 -0.83 2.56 3.25
C GLY A 344 -0.32 1.39 4.08
N GLY A 345 -1.22 0.74 4.83
CA GLY A 345 -0.87 -0.31 5.80
C GLY A 345 -0.18 -1.58 5.25
N ARG A 346 0.11 -1.65 3.94
CA ARG A 346 0.70 -2.82 3.27
C ARG A 346 2.11 -3.16 3.73
N ALA A 347 2.94 -2.17 4.07
CA ALA A 347 4.30 -2.44 4.52
C ALA A 347 4.35 -3.10 5.91
N MET A 348 3.29 -3.00 6.72
CA MET A 348 3.21 -3.69 8.00
C MET A 348 2.96 -5.20 7.86
N ILE A 349 2.46 -5.66 6.72
CA ILE A 349 2.05 -7.05 6.53
C ILE A 349 3.21 -8.01 6.79
N GLN A 350 4.41 -7.67 6.31
CA GLN A 350 5.60 -8.49 6.52
C GLN A 350 6.00 -8.64 8.00
N SER A 351 5.67 -7.66 8.85
CA SER A 351 5.94 -7.71 10.30
C SER A 351 4.81 -8.32 11.13
N TYR A 352 3.69 -8.71 10.49
CA TYR A 352 2.59 -9.39 11.17
C TYR A 352 2.99 -10.66 11.93
N PRO A 353 3.95 -11.53 11.49
CA PRO A 353 4.35 -12.71 12.27
C PRO A 353 4.79 -12.36 13.70
N VAL A 354 5.41 -11.20 13.88
CA VAL A 354 5.87 -10.72 15.19
C VAL A 354 4.74 -10.04 15.96
N LEU A 355 3.86 -9.28 15.29
CA LEU A 355 2.65 -8.72 15.90
C LEU A 355 1.64 -9.80 16.35
N MET A 356 1.70 -11.02 15.81
CA MET A 356 0.84 -12.12 16.25
C MET A 356 1.13 -12.58 17.69
N PHE A 357 2.34 -12.37 18.22
CA PHE A 357 2.67 -12.70 19.61
C PHE A 357 1.89 -11.83 20.61
N PRO A 358 1.95 -10.48 20.55
CA PRO A 358 1.13 -9.66 21.43
C PRO A 358 -0.37 -9.82 21.16
N LEU A 359 -0.80 -10.03 19.91
CA LEU A 359 -2.21 -10.37 19.62
C LEU A 359 -2.65 -11.66 20.31
N ALA A 360 -1.82 -12.71 20.29
CA ALA A 360 -2.09 -13.96 20.99
C ALA A 360 -2.15 -13.76 22.51
N SER A 361 -1.26 -12.95 23.08
CA SER A 361 -1.32 -12.58 24.51
C SER A 361 -2.57 -11.79 24.88
N PHE A 362 -3.07 -10.92 23.99
CA PHE A 362 -4.35 -10.24 24.17
C PHE A 362 -5.50 -11.23 24.17
N MET A 363 -5.59 -12.09 23.15
CA MET A 363 -6.64 -13.10 23.02
C MET A 363 -6.64 -14.09 24.18
N GLN A 364 -5.47 -14.53 24.64
CA GLN A 364 -5.36 -15.36 25.84
C GLN A 364 -5.94 -14.66 27.08
N SER A 365 -5.70 -13.36 27.23
CA SER A 365 -6.23 -12.57 28.34
C SER A 365 -7.75 -12.38 28.25
N VAL A 366 -8.27 -12.13 27.04
CA VAL A 366 -9.71 -12.02 26.76
C VAL A 366 -10.42 -13.34 27.08
N LEU A 367 -9.95 -14.45 26.52
CA LEU A 367 -10.58 -15.76 26.68
C LEU A 367 -10.54 -16.29 28.12
N SER A 368 -9.59 -15.80 28.94
CA SER A 368 -9.56 -16.12 30.38
C SER A 368 -10.70 -15.48 31.19
N ARG A 369 -11.45 -14.53 30.61
CA ARG A 369 -12.49 -13.75 31.30
C ARG A 369 -13.76 -13.66 30.46
N LYS A 370 -14.83 -14.35 30.87
CA LYS A 370 -16.11 -14.40 30.14
C LYS A 370 -16.63 -13.01 29.72
N LEU A 371 -16.59 -12.03 30.63
CA LEU A 371 -17.04 -10.66 30.33
C LEU A 371 -16.25 -10.02 29.19
N LEU A 372 -14.91 -10.16 29.17
CA LEU A 372 -14.10 -9.60 28.09
C LEU A 372 -14.39 -10.30 26.76
N THR A 373 -14.61 -11.61 26.77
CA THR A 373 -15.00 -12.34 25.56
C THR A 373 -16.30 -11.80 24.97
N TRP A 374 -17.32 -11.55 25.81
CA TRP A 374 -18.61 -10.99 25.36
C TRP A 374 -18.49 -9.57 24.78
N ILE A 375 -17.51 -8.79 25.22
CA ILE A 375 -17.26 -7.44 24.70
C ILE A 375 -16.40 -7.49 23.43
N VAL A 376 -15.32 -8.27 23.45
CA VAL A 376 -14.31 -8.25 22.38
C VAL A 376 -14.75 -9.07 21.16
N ALA A 377 -15.52 -10.15 21.34
CA ALA A 377 -15.93 -10.99 20.21
C ALA A 377 -16.82 -10.23 19.20
N PRO A 378 -17.87 -9.47 19.59
CA PRO A 378 -18.64 -8.65 18.64
C PRO A 378 -17.78 -7.60 17.93
N VAL A 379 -16.85 -6.96 18.64
CA VAL A 379 -15.93 -5.97 18.04
C VAL A 379 -14.98 -6.63 17.04
N ALA A 380 -14.46 -7.81 17.36
CA ALA A 380 -13.61 -8.59 16.47
C ALA A 380 -14.37 -9.00 15.19
N LEU A 381 -15.63 -9.43 15.33
CA LEU A 381 -16.49 -9.76 14.20
C LEU A 381 -16.78 -8.54 13.33
N LEU A 382 -17.04 -7.37 13.94
CA LEU A 382 -17.20 -6.12 13.21
C LEU A 382 -15.93 -5.74 12.44
N PHE A 383 -14.74 -5.91 13.04
CA PHE A 383 -13.47 -5.63 12.37
C PHE A 383 -13.18 -6.60 11.22
N ILE A 384 -13.52 -7.88 11.38
CA ILE A 384 -13.46 -8.86 10.28
C ILE A 384 -14.40 -8.44 9.15
N TYR A 385 -15.66 -8.16 9.47
CA TYR A 385 -16.65 -7.73 8.47
C TYR A 385 -16.19 -6.47 7.74
N PHE A 386 -15.69 -5.47 8.48
CA PHE A 386 -15.15 -4.24 7.91
C PHE A 386 -14.00 -4.50 6.94
N ASN A 387 -13.05 -5.37 7.29
CA ASN A 387 -11.91 -5.67 6.41
C ASN A 387 -12.32 -6.47 5.16
N LEU A 388 -13.25 -7.43 5.30
CA LEU A 388 -13.82 -8.15 4.17
C LEU A 388 -14.63 -7.22 3.25
N TRP A 389 -15.43 -6.32 3.82
CA TRP A 389 -16.16 -5.29 3.09
C TRP A 389 -15.19 -4.38 2.33
N TRP A 390 -14.10 -3.92 2.96
CA TRP A 390 -13.09 -3.09 2.28
C TRP A 390 -12.41 -3.86 1.15
N THR A 391 -12.06 -5.12 1.36
CA THR A 391 -11.46 -5.98 0.32
C THR A 391 -12.43 -6.18 -0.85
N TYR A 392 -13.72 -6.37 -0.59
CA TYR A 392 -14.74 -6.43 -1.63
C TYR A 392 -14.79 -5.11 -2.41
N GLN A 393 -14.85 -4.00 -1.68
CA GLN A 393 -14.98 -2.66 -2.23
C GLN A 393 -13.77 -2.24 -3.07
N ALA A 394 -12.55 -2.67 -2.70
CA ALA A 394 -11.33 -2.37 -3.44
C ALA A 394 -11.26 -3.04 -4.83
N HIS A 395 -11.96 -4.17 -5.02
CA HIS A 395 -11.83 -5.02 -6.21
C HIS A 395 -13.10 -5.11 -7.06
N LYS A 396 -14.25 -5.41 -6.45
CA LYS A 396 -15.53 -5.61 -7.15
C LYS A 396 -16.57 -4.53 -6.86
N GLY A 397 -16.34 -3.71 -5.83
CA GLY A 397 -17.30 -2.71 -5.40
C GLY A 397 -17.25 -1.40 -6.15
N SER A 398 -18.20 -0.52 -5.80
CA SER A 398 -18.31 0.85 -6.33
C SER A 398 -17.16 1.78 -5.91
N LEU A 399 -16.33 1.34 -4.96
CA LEU A 399 -15.14 2.03 -4.49
C LEU A 399 -13.84 1.58 -5.20
N ALA A 400 -13.93 0.63 -6.14
CA ALA A 400 -12.76 0.02 -6.76
C ALA A 400 -11.91 1.03 -7.54
N GLY A 401 -10.58 0.86 -7.49
CA GLY A 401 -9.63 1.54 -8.36
C GLY A 401 -9.26 2.99 -8.02
N ASN A 402 -9.52 3.51 -6.81
CA ASN A 402 -9.13 4.89 -6.46
C ASN A 402 -8.67 5.09 -5.02
N ILE A 403 -7.67 5.97 -4.88
CA ILE A 403 -7.12 6.49 -3.62
C ILE A 403 -8.26 6.86 -2.66
N PRO A 404 -8.24 6.37 -1.41
CA PRO A 404 -9.26 6.73 -0.45
C PRO A 404 -9.25 8.24 -0.17
N GLY A 405 -10.44 8.82 -0.16
CA GLY A 405 -10.65 10.26 -0.10
C GLY A 405 -10.38 10.90 1.27
N THR A 406 -10.95 12.09 1.46
CA THR A 406 -10.94 12.80 2.74
C THR A 406 -11.63 12.00 3.86
N SER A 407 -11.51 12.47 5.10
CA SER A 407 -12.31 11.94 6.22
C SER A 407 -13.82 11.98 5.95
N ALA A 408 -14.30 13.01 5.26
CA ALA A 408 -15.71 13.14 4.87
C ALA A 408 -16.12 12.02 3.91
N TYR A 409 -15.27 11.71 2.92
CA TYR A 409 -15.50 10.57 2.03
C TYR A 409 -15.52 9.24 2.78
N PHE A 410 -14.55 9.03 3.67
CA PHE A 410 -14.49 7.81 4.47
C PHE A 410 -15.80 7.58 5.23
N TRP A 411 -16.26 8.55 6.01
CA TRP A 411 -17.50 8.38 6.78
C TRP A 411 -18.75 8.29 5.92
N ALA A 412 -18.78 8.93 4.75
CA ALA A 412 -19.88 8.81 3.80
C ALA A 412 -19.94 7.43 3.10
N THR A 413 -18.89 6.62 3.18
CA THR A 413 -18.74 5.38 2.41
C THR A 413 -18.73 4.11 3.24
N VAL A 414 -18.18 4.17 4.47
CA VAL A 414 -18.00 3.00 5.34
C VAL A 414 -19.29 2.19 5.50
N LEU A 415 -19.18 0.88 5.21
CA LEU A 415 -20.26 -0.13 5.26
C LEU A 415 -21.43 0.10 4.29
N ARG A 416 -21.25 0.90 3.22
CA ARG A 416 -22.24 1.08 2.14
C ARG A 416 -21.78 0.39 0.86
N TYR A 417 -22.66 -0.37 0.21
CA TYR A 417 -22.32 -1.04 -1.06
C TYR A 417 -22.54 -0.14 -2.27
N ASP A 418 -23.60 0.67 -2.24
CA ASP A 418 -23.95 1.62 -3.28
C ASP A 418 -23.77 3.05 -2.79
N LEU A 419 -23.21 3.90 -3.67
CA LEU A 419 -22.92 5.29 -3.37
C LEU A 419 -23.50 6.17 -4.47
N PRO A 420 -24.27 7.22 -4.10
CA PRO A 420 -24.64 8.25 -5.06
C PRO A 420 -23.37 8.85 -5.70
N PRO A 421 -23.38 9.15 -7.01
CA PRO A 421 -22.23 9.74 -7.70
C PRO A 421 -21.67 10.98 -7.01
N GLU A 422 -22.57 11.79 -6.43
CA GLU A 422 -22.27 13.00 -5.65
C GLU A 422 -21.29 12.77 -4.49
N ILE A 423 -21.32 11.60 -3.85
CA ILE A 423 -20.39 11.28 -2.76
C ILE A 423 -18.93 11.28 -3.24
N GLN A 424 -18.67 11.03 -4.53
CA GLN A 424 -17.31 11.11 -5.06
C GLN A 424 -16.70 12.51 -4.97
N LYS A 425 -17.50 13.58 -4.84
CA LYS A 425 -17.00 14.95 -4.60
C LYS A 425 -16.22 15.04 -3.29
N LEU A 426 -16.61 14.25 -2.28
CA LEU A 426 -15.91 14.22 -0.99
C LEU A 426 -14.50 13.60 -1.08
N LYS A 427 -14.12 12.97 -2.21
CA LYS A 427 -12.74 12.47 -2.38
C LYS A 427 -11.72 13.60 -2.33
N ASP A 428 -12.08 14.74 -2.91
CA ASP A 428 -11.23 15.92 -3.03
C ASP A 428 -11.72 17.05 -2.08
N ASN A 429 -12.91 16.88 -1.48
CA ASN A 429 -13.61 17.91 -0.71
C ASN A 429 -14.05 17.46 0.70
N LYS A 430 -14.21 18.40 1.63
CA LYS A 430 -14.81 18.12 2.96
C LYS A 430 -16.33 18.36 3.02
N ASP A 431 -16.86 19.19 2.13
CA ASP A 431 -18.25 19.63 2.18
C ASP A 431 -19.05 19.08 0.98
N LEU A 432 -20.30 18.72 1.24
CA LEU A 432 -21.28 18.30 0.23
C LEU A 432 -22.69 18.53 0.78
N PHE A 433 -23.48 19.36 0.11
CA PHE A 433 -24.88 19.56 0.47
C PHE A 433 -25.77 18.53 -0.25
N GLN A 434 -26.44 17.67 0.52
CA GLN A 434 -27.26 16.55 0.00
C GLN A 434 -28.78 16.85 -0.03
N GLY A 435 -29.20 18.02 0.46
CA GLY A 435 -30.61 18.42 0.47
C GLY A 435 -31.10 18.99 -0.87
N THR A 436 -32.38 19.36 -0.91
CA THR A 436 -32.92 20.18 -2.00
C THR A 436 -32.72 21.63 -1.63
N VAL A 437 -32.00 22.38 -2.46
CA VAL A 437 -31.75 23.81 -2.21
C VAL A 437 -33.07 24.57 -2.29
N THR A 438 -33.39 25.33 -1.24
CA THR A 438 -34.56 26.21 -1.18
C THR A 438 -34.13 27.66 -0.92
N ASN A 439 -34.92 28.62 -1.41
CA ASN A 439 -34.71 30.05 -1.17
C ASN A 439 -33.29 30.56 -1.53
N ALA A 440 -32.68 30.00 -2.57
CA ALA A 440 -31.35 30.39 -3.01
C ALA A 440 -31.31 31.81 -3.58
N VAL A 441 -30.29 32.57 -3.20
CA VAL A 441 -30.01 33.91 -3.71
C VAL A 441 -28.85 33.81 -4.69
N VAL A 442 -29.02 34.32 -5.91
CA VAL A 442 -27.93 34.39 -6.89
C VAL A 442 -26.95 35.47 -6.47
N LEU A 443 -25.70 35.06 -6.22
CA LEU A 443 -24.62 35.95 -5.80
C LEU A 443 -23.80 36.43 -6.99
N TYR A 444 -23.63 35.55 -7.98
CA TYR A 444 -22.88 35.82 -9.19
C TYR A 444 -23.40 34.95 -10.33
N GLN A 445 -23.46 35.51 -11.53
CA GLN A 445 -23.79 34.75 -12.74
C GLN A 445 -22.98 35.30 -13.90
N ASN A 446 -22.40 34.41 -14.69
CA ASN A 446 -21.64 34.75 -15.88
C ASN A 446 -22.04 33.80 -17.03
N ALA A 447 -22.57 34.38 -18.09
CA ALA A 447 -22.83 33.69 -19.35
C ALA A 447 -21.49 33.56 -20.09
N LEU A 448 -20.70 32.58 -19.69
CA LEU A 448 -19.48 32.19 -20.39
C LEU A 448 -19.82 31.76 -21.83
N THR A 449 -18.88 31.88 -22.75
CA THR A 449 -19.06 31.42 -24.12
C THR A 449 -18.53 29.99 -24.29
N ASP A 450 -18.97 29.26 -25.31
CA ASP A 450 -18.48 27.91 -25.63
C ASP A 450 -16.99 27.84 -25.99
N THR A 451 -16.29 28.98 -25.94
CA THR A 451 -14.85 29.13 -26.13
C THR A 451 -14.07 29.25 -24.82
N THR A 452 -14.74 29.32 -23.66
CA THR A 452 -14.05 29.40 -22.36
C THR A 452 -13.46 28.03 -22.01
N THR A 453 -12.16 27.88 -22.27
CA THR A 453 -11.40 26.66 -21.99
C THR A 453 -10.53 26.79 -20.76
N VAL A 454 -10.27 25.65 -20.12
CA VAL A 454 -9.24 25.49 -19.10
C VAL A 454 -8.19 24.50 -19.59
N THR A 455 -6.96 24.98 -19.64
CA THR A 455 -5.75 24.21 -19.94
C THR A 455 -4.69 24.51 -18.88
N LYS A 456 -3.49 24.00 -19.07
CA LYS A 456 -2.34 24.37 -18.23
C LYS A 456 -1.99 25.86 -18.37
N GLU A 457 -2.04 26.38 -19.59
CA GLU A 457 -1.68 27.76 -19.93
C GLU A 457 -2.82 28.73 -19.61
N VAL A 458 -4.06 28.25 -19.65
CA VAL A 458 -5.26 29.06 -19.51
C VAL A 458 -6.04 28.62 -18.27
N GLN A 459 -5.91 29.39 -17.20
CA GLN A 459 -6.66 29.24 -15.95
C GLN A 459 -7.77 30.30 -15.92
N GLN A 460 -8.94 29.97 -15.35
CA GLN A 460 -10.07 30.91 -15.29
C GLN A 460 -10.38 31.26 -13.85
N SER A 461 -10.34 32.54 -13.48
CA SER A 461 -10.67 33.03 -12.13
C SER A 461 -11.73 34.12 -12.19
N PHE A 462 -12.75 33.99 -11.34
CA PHE A 462 -13.85 34.93 -11.20
C PHE A 462 -13.95 35.35 -9.74
N VAL A 463 -13.71 36.63 -9.46
CA VAL A 463 -13.70 37.19 -8.09
C VAL A 463 -14.82 38.21 -7.95
N PHE A 464 -15.60 38.11 -6.88
CA PHE A 464 -16.67 39.05 -6.56
C PHE A 464 -16.76 39.28 -5.04
N PRO A 465 -17.29 40.44 -4.60
CA PRO A 465 -17.37 40.76 -3.16
C PRO A 465 -18.28 39.79 -2.41
N ALA A 466 -18.00 39.59 -1.13
CA ALA A 466 -18.83 38.78 -0.26
C ALA A 466 -20.28 39.30 -0.19
N PRO A 467 -21.28 38.41 -0.08
CA PRO A 467 -22.67 38.82 0.02
C PRO A 467 -22.93 39.58 1.32
N ALA A 468 -23.77 40.63 1.25
CA ALA A 468 -24.21 41.37 2.44
C ALA A 468 -25.07 40.50 3.39
N GLN A 469 -25.85 39.57 2.82
CA GLN A 469 -26.59 38.57 3.56
C GLN A 469 -25.68 37.40 3.93
N LYS A 470 -25.79 36.93 5.18
CA LYS A 470 -25.09 35.72 5.63
C LYS A 470 -25.84 34.47 5.16
N PHE A 471 -25.09 33.52 4.58
CA PHE A 471 -25.57 32.21 4.15
C PHE A 471 -24.80 31.11 4.86
N LYS A 472 -25.44 29.97 5.13
CA LYS A 472 -24.77 28.76 5.64
C LYS A 472 -23.94 28.09 4.54
N TRP A 473 -24.42 28.17 3.29
CA TRP A 473 -23.81 27.50 2.14
C TRP A 473 -23.64 28.46 0.97
N ILE A 474 -22.54 28.27 0.25
CA ILE A 474 -22.35 28.82 -1.10
C ILE A 474 -22.12 27.65 -2.05
N ARG A 475 -22.85 27.64 -3.16
CA ARG A 475 -22.71 26.66 -4.25
C ARG A 475 -22.29 27.38 -5.52
N ALA A 476 -21.23 26.89 -6.14
CA ALA A 476 -20.87 27.26 -7.50
C ALA A 476 -21.25 26.11 -8.43
N GLU A 477 -21.93 26.43 -9.52
CA GLU A 477 -22.42 25.51 -10.52
C GLU A 477 -21.96 26.00 -11.90
N ALA A 478 -21.48 25.08 -12.74
CA ALA A 478 -21.12 25.37 -14.12
C ALA A 478 -21.38 24.14 -14.99
N ALA A 479 -21.65 24.37 -16.28
CA ALA A 479 -21.70 23.33 -17.29
C ALA A 479 -20.27 23.07 -17.80
N PHE A 480 -19.92 21.80 -17.96
CA PHE A 480 -18.61 21.37 -18.42
C PHE A 480 -18.73 20.41 -19.60
N PHE A 481 -17.75 20.49 -20.50
CA PHE A 481 -17.58 19.56 -21.60
C PHE A 481 -16.11 19.13 -21.70
N THR A 482 -15.90 17.85 -22.02
CA THR A 482 -14.56 17.30 -22.28
C THR A 482 -14.57 16.45 -23.56
N PRO A 483 -13.63 16.69 -24.51
CA PRO A 483 -13.58 15.95 -25.77
C PRO A 483 -13.05 14.53 -25.59
N ALA A 484 -12.26 14.30 -24.54
CA ALA A 484 -11.69 13.01 -24.16
C ALA A 484 -11.82 12.79 -22.65
N LYS A 485 -11.81 11.53 -22.22
CA LYS A 485 -11.80 11.19 -20.80
C LYS A 485 -10.38 11.23 -20.26
N GLU A 486 -10.15 11.98 -19.18
CA GLU A 486 -8.88 12.00 -18.47
C GLU A 486 -8.88 10.94 -17.37
N SER A 487 -7.99 9.96 -17.44
CA SER A 487 -7.88 8.90 -16.43
C SER A 487 -6.84 9.22 -15.35
N ASN A 488 -5.90 10.11 -15.61
CA ASN A 488 -4.90 10.49 -14.62
C ASN A 488 -5.45 11.57 -13.69
N LEU A 489 -5.64 11.22 -12.41
CA LEU A 489 -6.18 12.12 -11.38
C LEU A 489 -5.41 13.44 -11.26
N TRP A 490 -4.10 13.42 -11.48
CA TRP A 490 -3.28 14.62 -11.37
C TRP A 490 -3.53 15.61 -12.50
N PHE A 491 -3.97 15.11 -13.66
CA PHE A 491 -4.20 15.88 -14.89
C PHE A 491 -5.62 16.43 -15.03
N MET A 492 -6.50 16.08 -14.09
CA MET A 492 -7.88 16.56 -14.07
C MET A 492 -7.95 18.04 -13.72
N THR A 493 -8.90 18.73 -14.34
CA THR A 493 -9.27 20.11 -14.05
C THR A 493 -9.95 20.18 -12.68
N HIS A 494 -9.48 21.11 -11.85
CA HIS A 494 -10.05 21.45 -10.57
C HIS A 494 -11.09 22.57 -10.74
N PHE A 495 -12.25 22.39 -10.11
CA PHE A 495 -13.26 23.42 -9.91
C PHE A 495 -13.27 23.81 -8.43
N ARG A 496 -13.00 25.08 -8.12
CA ARG A 496 -12.74 25.54 -6.75
C ARG A 496 -13.60 26.73 -6.35
N ILE A 497 -14.02 26.74 -5.08
CA ILE A 497 -14.53 27.92 -4.39
C ILE A 497 -13.52 28.29 -3.31
N ARG A 498 -13.07 29.56 -3.32
CA ARG A 498 -12.18 30.14 -2.31
C ARG A 498 -12.87 31.30 -1.61
N LEU A 499 -12.80 31.30 -0.29
CA LEU A 499 -13.18 32.44 0.53
C LEU A 499 -11.92 33.22 0.89
N LYS A 500 -11.92 34.53 0.68
CA LYS A 500 -10.77 35.40 0.96
C LYS A 500 -11.14 36.52 1.93
N LYS A 501 -10.15 36.96 2.70
CA LYS A 501 -10.21 38.17 3.54
C LYS A 501 -8.93 38.97 3.38
N ALA A 502 -9.05 40.25 3.05
CA ALA A 502 -7.91 41.14 2.79
C ALA A 502 -6.90 40.53 1.80
N GLY A 503 -7.39 39.82 0.78
CA GLY A 503 -6.58 39.14 -0.24
C GLY A 503 -5.96 37.80 0.19
N GLN A 504 -6.08 37.38 1.45
CA GLN A 504 -5.59 36.08 1.92
C GLN A 504 -6.67 35.00 1.80
N GLN A 505 -6.29 33.80 1.35
CA GLN A 505 -7.17 32.64 1.30
C GLN A 505 -7.49 32.14 2.72
N LEU A 506 -8.76 32.15 3.09
CA LEU A 506 -9.26 31.61 4.36
C LEU A 506 -9.59 30.12 4.23
N GLU A 507 -10.39 29.78 3.23
CA GLU A 507 -10.80 28.41 2.97
C GLU A 507 -10.94 28.16 1.47
N GLU A 508 -10.77 26.89 1.10
CA GLU A 508 -10.97 26.41 -0.26
C GLU A 508 -11.75 25.09 -0.24
N ARG A 509 -12.60 24.90 -1.24
CA ARG A 509 -13.20 23.62 -1.60
C ARG A 509 -12.90 23.35 -3.06
N SER A 510 -12.55 22.10 -3.37
CA SER A 510 -12.14 21.72 -4.72
C SER A 510 -12.66 20.34 -5.08
N ILE A 511 -13.08 20.18 -6.34
CA ILE A 511 -13.37 18.88 -6.94
C ILE A 511 -12.66 18.76 -8.28
N ARG A 512 -12.31 17.53 -8.67
CA ARG A 512 -11.83 17.21 -10.02
C ARG A 512 -13.01 16.88 -10.94
N VAL A 513 -13.26 17.72 -11.93
CA VAL A 513 -14.51 17.67 -12.71
C VAL A 513 -14.59 16.45 -13.62
N GLN A 514 -13.48 16.02 -14.22
CA GLN A 514 -13.45 14.88 -15.13
C GLN A 514 -13.81 13.54 -14.45
N ARG A 515 -13.84 13.46 -13.11
CA ARG A 515 -14.39 12.29 -12.41
C ARG A 515 -15.88 12.06 -12.71
N PHE A 516 -16.59 13.13 -13.04
CA PHE A 516 -18.05 13.15 -13.25
C PHE A 516 -18.43 13.32 -14.72
N LEU A 517 -17.45 13.59 -15.59
CA LEU A 517 -17.68 13.85 -17.00
C LEU A 517 -17.65 12.58 -17.85
N GLU A 518 -18.63 12.49 -18.74
CA GLU A 518 -18.69 11.60 -19.87
C GLU A 518 -18.06 12.29 -21.08
N GLN A 519 -17.44 11.50 -21.94
CA GLN A 519 -16.78 12.02 -23.12
C GLN A 519 -17.81 12.57 -24.11
N GLY A 520 -17.61 13.81 -24.55
CA GLY A 520 -18.44 14.41 -25.60
C GLY A 520 -19.83 14.86 -25.16
N VAL A 521 -20.11 14.93 -23.85
CA VAL A 521 -21.42 15.33 -23.31
C VAL A 521 -21.26 16.55 -22.41
N TRP A 522 -22.18 17.52 -22.52
CA TRP A 522 -22.27 18.64 -21.58
C TRP A 522 -22.92 18.18 -20.28
N GLN A 523 -22.28 18.44 -19.15
CA GLN A 523 -22.81 18.09 -17.83
C GLN A 523 -22.63 19.24 -16.84
N THR A 524 -23.68 19.52 -16.09
CA THR A 524 -23.65 20.51 -15.02
C THR A 524 -23.07 19.89 -13.76
N ILE A 525 -22.02 20.49 -13.24
CA ILE A 525 -21.36 20.07 -12.00
C ILE A 525 -21.38 21.25 -11.03
N ASN A 526 -21.63 20.94 -9.76
CA ASN A 526 -21.54 21.90 -8.68
C ASN A 526 -20.49 21.51 -7.63
N VAL A 527 -19.98 22.51 -6.93
CA VAL A 527 -19.15 22.39 -5.74
C VAL A 527 -19.75 23.26 -4.64
N ASP A 528 -19.73 22.74 -3.42
CA ASP A 528 -20.30 23.38 -2.24
C ASP A 528 -19.21 23.76 -1.25
N ILE A 529 -19.41 24.87 -0.55
CA ILE A 529 -18.66 25.26 0.63
C ILE A 529 -19.61 25.67 1.75
N GLN A 530 -19.40 25.10 2.94
CA GLN A 530 -20.08 25.53 4.16
C GLN A 530 -19.34 26.74 4.74
N VAL A 531 -20.08 27.80 5.05
CA VAL A 531 -19.54 29.14 5.35
C VAL A 531 -19.75 29.53 6.82
N ASP A 532 -20.38 28.66 7.61
CA ASP A 532 -20.81 28.94 8.99
C ASP A 532 -19.77 29.70 9.83
N ASN A 533 -20.14 30.94 10.19
CA ASN A 533 -19.37 31.88 11.01
C ASN A 533 -18.02 32.37 10.45
N GLN A 534 -17.75 32.18 9.16
CA GLN A 534 -16.55 32.73 8.53
C GLN A 534 -16.77 34.19 8.13
N ASP A 535 -15.82 35.03 8.51
CA ASP A 535 -15.77 36.44 8.12
C ASP A 535 -14.84 36.58 6.92
N PHE A 536 -15.40 36.77 5.72
CA PHE A 536 -14.70 36.89 4.45
C PHE A 536 -15.25 38.09 3.67
N ASP A 537 -14.42 38.73 2.84
CA ASP A 537 -14.79 39.92 2.06
C ASP A 537 -14.89 39.64 0.55
N GLN A 538 -14.39 38.49 0.08
CA GLN A 538 -14.40 38.10 -1.32
C GLN A 538 -14.63 36.60 -1.49
N VAL A 539 -15.31 36.24 -2.58
CA VAL A 539 -15.42 34.87 -3.09
C VAL A 539 -14.71 34.79 -4.43
N GLU A 540 -13.85 33.79 -4.59
CA GLU A 540 -13.19 33.47 -5.85
C GLU A 540 -13.64 32.09 -6.33
N ILE A 541 -14.12 32.02 -7.58
CA ILE A 541 -14.31 30.78 -8.32
C ILE A 541 -13.11 30.60 -9.23
N LEU A 542 -12.37 29.51 -9.02
CA LEU A 542 -11.19 29.19 -9.81
C LEU A 542 -11.39 27.85 -10.51
N PHE A 543 -11.09 27.84 -11.80
CA PHE A 543 -10.94 26.63 -12.59
C PHE A 543 -9.49 26.48 -13.00
N SER A 544 -8.88 25.34 -12.67
CA SER A 544 -7.50 25.14 -13.04
C SER A 544 -7.05 23.74 -13.40
N ASN A 545 -6.05 23.64 -14.27
CA ASN A 545 -5.34 22.40 -14.61
C ASN A 545 -3.83 22.57 -14.36
N GLU A 546 -3.36 22.11 -13.21
CA GLU A 546 -2.03 22.48 -12.68
C GLU A 546 -0.90 21.52 -13.06
N ASN A 547 -1.19 20.34 -13.62
CA ASN A 547 -0.18 19.28 -13.83
C ASN A 547 -0.02 18.83 -15.29
N ASN A 548 -0.16 19.73 -16.27
CA ASN A 548 -0.03 19.41 -17.71
C ASN A 548 -1.02 18.34 -18.22
N GLY A 549 -2.24 18.31 -17.71
CA GLY A 549 -3.23 17.40 -18.28
C GLY A 549 -3.46 17.70 -19.77
N PRO A 550 -3.35 16.71 -20.68
CA PRO A 550 -3.51 16.94 -22.11
C PRO A 550 -4.96 17.26 -22.49
N THR A 551 -5.90 16.96 -21.60
CA THR A 551 -7.33 17.05 -21.86
C THR A 551 -7.85 18.47 -21.56
N THR A 552 -8.23 19.20 -22.60
CA THR A 552 -8.91 20.50 -22.48
C THR A 552 -10.31 20.33 -21.90
N CYS A 553 -10.69 21.19 -20.95
CA CYS A 553 -12.05 21.25 -20.43
C CYS A 553 -12.71 22.58 -20.84
N VAL A 554 -13.92 22.51 -21.40
CA VAL A 554 -14.71 23.70 -21.77
C VAL A 554 -15.73 23.96 -20.67
N ILE A 555 -15.93 25.23 -20.33
CA ILE A 555 -16.83 25.67 -19.25
C ILE A 555 -17.87 26.63 -19.82
N ASN A 556 -19.12 26.46 -19.41
CA ASN A 556 -20.21 27.37 -19.72
C ASN A 556 -21.11 27.60 -18.48
N ASN A 557 -21.94 28.65 -18.49
CA ASN A 557 -23.03 28.91 -17.55
C ASN A 557 -22.62 28.88 -16.07
N LEU A 558 -21.59 29.66 -15.69
CA LEU A 558 -21.21 29.79 -14.28
C LEU A 558 -22.28 30.54 -13.49
N LYS A 559 -22.80 29.90 -12.45
CA LYS A 559 -23.76 30.44 -11.49
C LYS A 559 -23.29 30.17 -10.07
N VAL A 560 -23.29 31.19 -9.21
CA VAL A 560 -23.00 31.06 -7.79
C VAL A 560 -24.21 31.50 -6.98
N ILE A 561 -24.62 30.66 -6.03
CA ILE A 561 -25.78 30.89 -5.17
C ILE A 561 -25.42 30.76 -3.70
N GLY A 562 -26.08 31.56 -2.86
CA GLY A 562 -26.05 31.46 -1.40
C GLY A 562 -27.39 30.95 -0.88
N PHE A 563 -27.37 30.03 0.08
CA PHE A 563 -28.58 29.43 0.67
C PHE A 563 -28.36 28.94 2.10
N ASN A 564 -29.45 28.68 2.81
CA ASN A 564 -29.45 28.25 4.21
C ASN A 564 -30.05 26.85 4.42
N GLU A 565 -30.89 26.39 3.49
CA GLU A 565 -31.67 25.16 3.58
C GLU A 565 -31.82 24.46 2.24
#